data_AF-A0A7S3AG30-F1
#
_entry.id   AF-A0A7S3AG30-F1
#
_cell.length_a   1.000
_cell.length_b   1.000
_cell.length_c   1.000
_cell.angle_alpha   90.00
_cell.angle_beta   90.00
_cell.angle_gamma   90.00
#
_symmetry.space_group_name_H-M   'P 1'
#
loop_
_entity.id
_entity.type
_entity.pdbx_description
1 polymer ?
#
loop_
_entity_poly.entity_id
_entity_poly.type
_entity_poly.pdbx_seq_one_letter_code
_entity_poly.pdbx_strand_id
1 'polypeptide(L)'
;DAGPQKKMVNPWLHDPSSLVDGGNGQYYVFGTGGWGTKNWPGEPGLRVFTSTDLHHWLRLLPNALASAAQPLWAPEVVPAAGGGWWLYYSVSSWGSQNSCVRLAWSPSLASSITWLERGDVVCSSGAEGYNAIDPAVVRTIEGEMWLLFGSAWQGVQMARLDSSSGKLSHNASALRRTVERNAWGLLNTTATTRPPVVTL
;
A
#
# COMPACT_ATOMS: atom_id res chain seq x y z
N ASP A 1 11.86 -27.14 12.78
CA ASP A 1 13.17 -26.45 12.61
C ASP A 1 13.07 -25.38 11.55
N ALA A 2 12.85 -24.13 11.98
CA ALA A 2 12.96 -22.97 11.09
C ALA A 2 14.42 -22.53 11.06
N GLY A 3 15.00 -22.39 9.87
CA GLY A 3 16.40 -21.99 9.67
C GLY A 3 16.76 -20.64 10.34
N PRO A 4 18.05 -20.26 10.33
CA PRO A 4 18.57 -19.18 11.15
C PRO A 4 17.89 -17.83 10.82
N GLN A 5 16.97 -17.41 11.68
CA GLN A 5 16.39 -16.08 11.70
C GLN A 5 17.50 -15.08 12.06
N LYS A 6 18.04 -14.39 11.05
CA LYS A 6 19.12 -13.41 11.28
C LYS A 6 18.50 -12.16 11.90
N LYS A 7 18.67 -11.99 13.21
CA LYS A 7 18.37 -10.75 13.94
C LYS A 7 19.02 -9.57 13.22
N MET A 8 18.23 -8.62 12.73
CA MET A 8 18.77 -7.46 12.02
C MET A 8 18.68 -6.21 12.90
N VAL A 9 19.80 -5.50 12.98
CA VAL A 9 19.93 -4.22 13.71
C VAL A 9 19.59 -3.04 12.80
N ASN A 10 19.49 -3.25 11.49
CA ASN A 10 19.10 -2.23 10.50
C ASN A 10 18.44 -2.90 9.28
N PRO A 11 17.10 -2.99 9.23
CA PRO A 11 16.41 -3.51 8.05
C PRO A 11 16.49 -2.48 6.92
N TRP A 12 17.23 -2.82 5.86
CA TRP A 12 17.17 -2.09 4.58
C TRP A 12 15.77 -2.23 4.00
N LEU A 13 14.93 -1.23 4.27
CA LEU A 13 13.52 -1.14 3.94
C LEU A 13 13.29 0.16 3.16
N HIS A 14 12.49 0.07 2.10
CA HIS A 14 12.15 1.18 1.21
C HIS A 14 10.63 1.19 1.08
N ASP A 15 10.04 2.38 1.06
CA ASP A 15 8.58 2.61 1.12
C ASP A 15 7.91 1.73 2.20
N PRO A 16 8.26 1.91 3.48
CA PRO A 16 7.62 1.15 4.55
C PRO A 16 6.11 1.43 4.56
N SER A 17 5.31 0.37 4.70
CA SER A 17 3.90 0.46 5.02
C SER A 17 3.68 1.14 6.37
N SER A 18 2.43 1.46 6.70
CA SER A 18 2.04 1.66 8.10
C SER A 18 2.49 0.48 8.98
N LEU A 19 2.83 0.75 10.25
CA LEU A 19 3.11 -0.30 11.24
C LEU A 19 1.83 -1.10 11.48
N VAL A 20 1.93 -2.42 11.38
CA VAL A 20 0.79 -3.32 11.57
C VAL A 20 0.96 -4.11 12.86
N ASP A 21 0.02 -3.98 13.79
CA ASP A 21 -0.12 -4.90 14.91
C ASP A 21 -0.86 -6.15 14.43
N GLY A 22 -0.18 -7.29 14.34
CA GLY A 22 -0.78 -8.53 13.81
C GLY A 22 -1.81 -9.18 14.74
N GLY A 23 -2.01 -8.66 15.95
CA GLY A 23 -2.93 -9.24 16.95
C GLY A 23 -2.44 -10.57 17.53
N ASN A 24 -1.18 -10.93 17.29
CA ASN A 24 -0.54 -12.18 17.69
C ASN A 24 0.73 -11.93 18.53
N GLY A 25 0.84 -10.74 19.12
CA GLY A 25 2.04 -10.29 19.86
C GLY A 25 3.22 -9.93 18.97
N GLN A 26 2.99 -9.78 17.66
CA GLN A 26 3.99 -9.38 16.68
C GLN A 26 3.54 -8.13 15.92
N TYR A 27 4.48 -7.24 15.67
CA TYR A 27 4.36 -6.13 14.76
C TYR A 27 4.95 -6.49 13.40
N TYR A 28 4.44 -5.87 12.35
CA TYR A 28 4.86 -6.09 10.98
C TYR A 28 5.05 -4.76 10.26
N VAL A 29 6.03 -4.73 9.37
CA VAL A 29 6.19 -3.67 8.38
C VAL A 29 6.53 -4.30 7.04
N PHE A 30 5.86 -3.82 6.00
CA PHE A 30 6.05 -4.26 4.63
C PHE A 30 6.80 -3.17 3.87
N GLY A 31 7.52 -3.52 2.82
CA GLY A 31 8.09 -2.51 1.93
C GLY A 31 8.43 -3.06 0.57
N THR A 32 8.96 -2.17 -0.26
CA THR A 32 9.30 -2.44 -1.65
C THR A 32 10.30 -3.59 -1.78
N GLY A 33 10.06 -4.46 -2.77
CA GLY A 33 10.96 -5.53 -3.17
C GLY A 33 12.28 -5.02 -3.75
N GLY A 34 13.17 -5.95 -4.05
CA GLY A 34 14.55 -5.75 -4.48
C GLY A 34 14.79 -5.68 -5.99
N TRP A 35 15.35 -4.57 -6.47
CA TRP A 35 15.74 -4.33 -7.87
C TRP A 35 17.03 -4.99 -8.34
N GLY A 36 17.84 -5.59 -7.46
CA GLY A 36 19.10 -6.22 -7.87
C GLY A 36 20.23 -5.23 -8.12
N THR A 37 20.19 -4.04 -7.48
CA THR A 37 21.30 -3.08 -7.55
C THR A 37 22.32 -3.35 -6.45
N LYS A 38 23.53 -2.78 -6.58
CA LYS A 38 24.61 -2.91 -5.59
C LYS A 38 24.16 -2.57 -4.15
N ASN A 39 23.26 -1.61 -4.01
CA ASN A 39 22.78 -1.11 -2.71
C ASN A 39 21.36 -1.61 -2.37
N TRP A 40 20.71 -2.35 -3.26
CA TRP A 40 19.36 -2.86 -3.08
C TRP A 40 19.23 -4.26 -3.70
N PRO A 41 19.61 -5.32 -2.93
CA PRO A 41 19.67 -6.68 -3.45
C PRO A 41 18.35 -7.14 -4.06
N GLY A 42 18.44 -7.94 -5.13
CA GLY A 42 17.30 -8.43 -5.89
C GLY A 42 16.37 -9.29 -5.05
N GLU A 43 15.08 -8.99 -5.09
CA GLU A 43 14.06 -9.72 -4.33
C GLU A 43 12.69 -9.47 -4.96
N PRO A 44 12.08 -10.48 -5.59
CA PRO A 44 10.72 -10.34 -6.07
C PRO A 44 9.73 -10.18 -4.90
N GLY A 45 8.52 -9.71 -5.19
CA GLY A 45 7.50 -9.51 -4.17
C GLY A 45 7.78 -8.30 -3.29
N LEU A 46 7.41 -8.40 -2.01
CA LEU A 46 7.57 -7.34 -1.00
C LEU A 46 8.57 -7.75 0.06
N ARG A 47 9.29 -6.82 0.68
CA ARG A 47 10.04 -7.11 1.92
C ARG A 47 9.11 -7.10 3.11
N VAL A 48 9.25 -8.08 4.00
CA VAL A 48 8.44 -8.15 5.22
C VAL A 48 9.34 -8.34 6.43
N PHE A 49 9.15 -7.50 7.43
CA PHE A 49 9.83 -7.60 8.71
C PHE A 49 8.82 -7.72 9.83
N THR A 50 9.18 -8.46 10.88
CA THR A 50 8.38 -8.61 12.09
C THR A 50 9.20 -8.36 13.35
N SER A 51 8.55 -7.91 14.41
CA SER A 51 9.17 -7.61 15.69
C SER A 51 8.19 -7.81 16.84
N THR A 52 8.67 -8.33 17.97
CA THR A 52 7.91 -8.38 19.23
C THR A 52 8.06 -7.10 20.06
N ASP A 53 9.08 -6.28 19.78
CA ASP A 53 9.52 -5.19 20.66
C ASP A 53 9.78 -3.85 19.95
N LEU A 54 9.55 -3.77 18.63
CA LEU A 54 9.79 -2.62 17.75
C LEU A 54 11.26 -2.17 17.64
N HIS A 55 12.18 -2.83 18.35
CA HIS A 55 13.61 -2.55 18.33
C HIS A 55 14.39 -3.57 17.50
N HIS A 56 13.99 -4.83 17.58
CA HIS A 56 14.65 -5.94 16.91
C HIS A 56 13.75 -6.52 15.84
N TRP A 57 14.23 -6.48 14.61
CA TRP A 57 13.44 -6.88 13.45
C TRP A 57 13.99 -8.18 12.84
N LEU A 58 13.08 -9.11 12.59
CA LEU A 58 13.31 -10.36 11.88
C LEU A 58 12.74 -10.26 10.48
N ARG A 59 13.49 -10.72 9.49
CA ARG A 59 13.03 -10.79 8.10
C ARG A 59 12.19 -12.04 7.88
N LEU A 60 10.97 -11.88 7.39
CA LEU A 60 10.11 -13.02 7.03
C LEU A 60 10.34 -13.44 5.59
N LEU A 61 10.65 -14.72 5.39
CA LEU A 61 10.85 -15.37 4.10
C LEU A 61 10.08 -16.72 4.08
N PRO A 62 9.47 -17.11 2.94
CA PRO A 62 9.31 -16.33 1.72
C PRO A 62 8.32 -15.17 1.91
N ASN A 63 8.57 -14.12 1.15
CA ASN A 63 8.09 -12.79 1.39
C ASN A 63 6.86 -12.49 0.53
N ALA A 64 5.68 -12.72 1.10
CA ALA A 64 4.38 -12.16 0.72
C ALA A 64 4.11 -11.93 -0.79
N LEU A 65 3.20 -12.75 -1.35
CA LEU A 65 2.93 -12.97 -2.77
C LEU A 65 4.02 -13.83 -3.43
N ALA A 66 4.07 -15.10 -3.01
CA ALA A 66 5.07 -16.09 -3.41
C ALA A 66 5.20 -16.32 -4.93
N SER A 67 4.27 -15.83 -5.74
CA SER A 67 4.27 -15.94 -7.20
C SER A 67 4.76 -14.68 -7.93
N ALA A 68 5.14 -13.62 -7.23
CA ALA A 68 5.65 -12.43 -7.89
C ALA A 68 6.98 -12.75 -8.60
N ALA A 69 7.05 -12.45 -9.91
CA ALA A 69 8.29 -12.58 -10.70
C ALA A 69 9.13 -11.30 -10.68
N GLN A 70 8.61 -10.23 -10.10
CA GLN A 70 9.21 -8.89 -10.07
C GLN A 70 9.03 -8.23 -8.69
N PRO A 71 9.82 -7.20 -8.37
CA PRO A 71 9.61 -6.38 -7.18
C PRO A 71 8.24 -5.70 -7.21
N LEU A 72 7.52 -5.76 -6.09
CA LEU A 72 6.29 -5.01 -5.82
C LEU A 72 6.62 -3.82 -4.92
N TRP A 73 5.89 -2.70 -5.04
CA TRP A 73 6.32 -1.44 -4.43
C TRP A 73 5.28 -0.84 -3.51
N ALA A 74 5.77 -0.05 -2.55
CA ALA A 74 5.00 0.80 -1.65
C ALA A 74 3.72 0.12 -1.12
N PRO A 75 3.88 -0.99 -0.37
CA PRO A 75 2.74 -1.71 0.16
C PRO A 75 2.04 -0.91 1.27
N GLU A 76 0.74 -1.09 1.38
CA GLU A 76 -0.04 -0.67 2.55
C GLU A 76 -0.90 -1.82 3.04
N VAL A 77 -0.90 -2.05 4.36
CA VAL A 77 -1.62 -3.16 4.98
C VAL A 77 -2.59 -2.63 6.04
N VAL A 78 -3.86 -3.00 5.93
CA VAL A 78 -4.92 -2.55 6.83
C VAL A 78 -5.87 -3.67 7.21
N PRO A 79 -6.53 -3.60 8.38
CA PRO A 79 -7.56 -4.55 8.75
C PRO A 79 -8.72 -4.55 7.74
N ALA A 80 -9.16 -5.75 7.34
CA ALA A 80 -10.33 -5.94 6.51
C ALA A 80 -11.61 -5.94 7.37
N ALA A 81 -12.68 -5.30 6.89
CA ALA A 81 -13.94 -5.21 7.65
C ALA A 81 -14.57 -6.59 7.91
N GLY A 82 -14.40 -7.54 6.98
CA GLY A 82 -14.83 -8.93 7.12
C GLY A 82 -13.84 -9.84 7.87
N GLY A 83 -12.82 -9.27 8.53
CA GLY A 83 -11.75 -10.00 9.18
C GLY A 83 -10.54 -10.26 8.28
N GLY A 84 -9.38 -10.46 8.91
CA GLY A 84 -8.11 -10.57 8.23
C GLY A 84 -7.57 -9.20 7.79
N TRP A 85 -6.77 -9.22 6.72
CA TRP A 85 -5.90 -8.12 6.33
C TRP A 85 -5.98 -7.88 4.83
N TRP A 86 -6.17 -6.63 4.43
CA TRP A 86 -5.97 -6.17 3.06
C TRP A 86 -4.52 -5.72 2.86
N LEU A 87 -3.92 -6.12 1.75
CA LEU A 87 -2.64 -5.62 1.25
C LEU A 87 -2.87 -4.91 -0.09
N TYR A 88 -2.64 -3.60 -0.10
CA TYR A 88 -2.56 -2.80 -1.31
C TYR A 88 -1.09 -2.69 -1.71
N TYR A 89 -0.78 -2.81 -2.99
CA TYR A 89 0.60 -2.73 -3.46
C TYR A 89 0.67 -2.25 -4.90
N SER A 90 1.81 -1.70 -5.29
CA SER A 90 2.04 -1.15 -6.61
C SER A 90 2.70 -2.18 -7.54
N VAL A 91 2.19 -2.26 -8.77
CA VAL A 91 2.84 -2.91 -9.91
C VAL A 91 3.11 -1.84 -10.96
N SER A 92 4.38 -1.62 -11.27
CA SER A 92 4.80 -0.55 -12.18
C SER A 92 6.20 -0.83 -12.75
N SER A 93 6.71 0.11 -13.54
CA SER A 93 8.08 0.17 -14.05
C SER A 93 8.61 1.61 -13.97
N TRP A 94 9.93 1.75 -13.79
CA TRP A 94 10.55 3.06 -13.53
C TRP A 94 10.20 4.10 -14.60
N GLY A 95 9.70 5.25 -14.17
CA GLY A 95 9.37 6.39 -15.04
C GLY A 95 8.10 6.22 -15.88
N SER A 96 7.30 5.18 -15.64
CA SER A 96 6.08 4.87 -16.39
C SER A 96 4.80 5.28 -15.65
N GLN A 97 3.76 5.65 -16.41
CA GLN A 97 2.38 5.74 -15.90
C GLN A 97 1.59 4.45 -16.12
N ASN A 98 2.12 3.47 -16.84
CA ASN A 98 1.49 2.17 -16.97
C ASN A 98 1.68 1.37 -15.68
N SER A 99 0.73 1.52 -14.77
CA SER A 99 0.84 1.09 -13.38
C SER A 99 -0.53 0.67 -12.84
N CYS A 100 -0.53 -0.19 -11.83
CA CYS A 100 -1.72 -0.54 -11.07
C CYS A 100 -1.43 -0.61 -9.58
N VAL A 101 -2.36 -0.09 -8.78
CA VAL A 101 -2.55 -0.51 -7.40
C VAL A 101 -3.37 -1.80 -7.42
N ARG A 102 -2.82 -2.86 -6.85
CA ARG A 102 -3.45 -4.18 -6.74
C ARG A 102 -3.78 -4.50 -5.29
N LEU A 103 -4.67 -5.48 -5.10
CA LEU A 103 -5.16 -5.90 -3.79
C LEU A 103 -4.93 -7.39 -3.60
N ALA A 104 -4.49 -7.76 -2.40
CA ALA A 104 -4.53 -9.11 -1.89
C ALA A 104 -5.13 -9.15 -0.48
N TRP A 105 -5.54 -10.33 -0.04
CA TRP A 105 -6.11 -10.55 1.29
C TRP A 105 -5.42 -11.69 2.01
N SER A 106 -5.26 -11.57 3.32
CA SER A 106 -4.80 -12.67 4.16
C SER A 106 -5.69 -12.82 5.39
N PRO A 107 -6.02 -14.06 5.81
CA PRO A 107 -6.75 -14.26 7.07
C PRO A 107 -5.89 -13.89 8.30
N SER A 108 -4.56 -13.93 8.20
CA SER A 108 -3.65 -13.68 9.33
C SER A 108 -2.25 -13.28 8.85
N LEU A 109 -1.55 -12.45 9.61
CA LEU A 109 -0.15 -12.10 9.35
C LEU A 109 0.85 -13.03 10.04
N ALA A 110 0.45 -14.23 10.47
CA ALA A 110 1.36 -15.20 11.10
C ALA A 110 2.60 -15.51 10.24
N SER A 111 3.62 -16.17 10.82
CA SER A 111 4.95 -16.35 10.20
C SER A 111 4.98 -16.94 8.77
N SER A 112 3.90 -17.55 8.30
CA SER A 112 3.68 -17.95 6.91
C SER A 112 2.48 -17.19 6.32
N ILE A 113 2.66 -15.92 5.98
CA ILE A 113 1.59 -15.08 5.46
C ILE A 113 1.17 -15.59 4.08
N THR A 114 -0.08 -16.05 3.96
CA THR A 114 -0.67 -16.46 2.69
C THR A 114 -1.57 -15.34 2.17
N TRP A 115 -1.20 -14.80 1.01
CA TRP A 115 -1.98 -13.77 0.33
C TRP A 115 -2.82 -14.40 -0.78
N LEU A 116 -4.13 -14.12 -0.75
CA LEU A 116 -5.07 -14.42 -1.81
C LEU A 116 -5.22 -13.16 -2.67
N GLU A 117 -4.76 -13.22 -3.91
CA GLU A 117 -4.91 -12.13 -4.88
C GLU A 117 -6.39 -11.78 -5.09
N ARG A 118 -6.67 -10.49 -5.21
CA ARG A 118 -8.00 -9.93 -5.49
C ARG A 118 -8.00 -9.04 -6.72
N GLY A 119 -6.90 -9.02 -7.49
CA GLY A 119 -6.77 -8.25 -8.73
C GLY A 119 -6.61 -6.74 -8.49
N ASP A 120 -6.96 -5.95 -9.49
CA ASP A 120 -6.61 -4.53 -9.55
C ASP A 120 -7.63 -3.66 -8.82
N VAL A 121 -7.18 -2.55 -8.23
CA VAL A 121 -8.02 -1.55 -7.55
C VAL A 121 -8.18 -0.34 -8.45
N VAL A 122 -7.06 0.22 -8.90
CA VAL A 122 -6.99 1.33 -9.85
C VAL A 122 -5.75 1.15 -10.70
N CYS A 123 -5.87 1.46 -11.98
CA CYS A 123 -4.77 1.43 -12.94
C CYS A 123 -4.68 2.77 -13.68
N SER A 124 -3.51 3.05 -14.21
CA SER A 124 -3.26 4.13 -15.15
C SER A 124 -2.49 3.62 -16.35
N SER A 125 -2.68 4.28 -17.48
CA SER A 125 -1.99 4.04 -18.75
C SER A 125 -1.22 5.28 -19.23
N GLY A 126 -1.44 6.42 -18.59
CA GLY A 126 -0.92 7.74 -18.95
C GLY A 126 -2.01 8.69 -19.45
N ALA A 127 -3.11 8.14 -19.99
CA ALA A 127 -4.25 8.91 -20.47
C ALA A 127 -4.99 9.65 -19.33
N GLU A 128 -4.91 9.14 -18.11
CA GLU A 128 -5.60 9.66 -16.94
C GLU A 128 -4.88 10.87 -16.32
N GLY A 129 -3.61 11.07 -16.67
CA GLY A 129 -2.78 12.16 -16.18
C GLY A 129 -2.20 11.98 -14.77
N TYR A 130 -2.42 10.82 -14.14
CA TYR A 130 -1.79 10.43 -12.88
C TYR A 130 -1.04 9.09 -13.02
N ASN A 131 -0.34 8.67 -11.97
CA ASN A 131 0.31 7.35 -11.90
C ASN A 131 -0.29 6.53 -10.75
N ALA A 132 -0.87 5.37 -11.05
CA ALA A 132 -1.55 4.51 -10.07
C ALA A 132 -0.56 3.65 -9.27
N ILE A 133 0.21 4.29 -8.39
CA ILE A 133 1.13 3.65 -7.44
C ILE A 133 1.02 4.32 -6.05
N ASP A 134 1.80 3.84 -5.10
CA ASP A 134 1.97 4.39 -3.75
C ASP A 134 0.65 4.48 -2.96
N PRO A 135 -0.08 3.36 -2.81
CA PRO A 135 -1.34 3.34 -2.08
C PRO A 135 -1.15 3.67 -0.59
N ALA A 136 -2.07 4.47 -0.05
CA ALA A 136 -2.27 4.65 1.38
C ALA A 136 -3.76 4.61 1.69
N VAL A 137 -4.16 3.90 2.74
CA VAL A 137 -5.57 3.77 3.09
C VAL A 137 -5.87 4.53 4.37
N VAL A 138 -6.92 5.35 4.32
CA VAL A 138 -7.42 6.06 5.50
C VAL A 138 -8.87 5.66 5.77
N ARG A 139 -9.22 5.63 7.06
CA ARG A 139 -10.60 5.47 7.52
C ARG A 139 -11.07 6.77 8.17
N THR A 140 -12.25 7.23 7.81
CA THR A 140 -12.89 8.37 8.47
C THR A 140 -13.48 7.95 9.81
N ILE A 141 -13.84 8.92 10.65
CA ILE A 141 -14.49 8.65 11.94
C ILE A 141 -15.87 7.99 11.76
N GLU A 142 -16.53 8.23 10.63
CA GLU A 142 -17.79 7.57 10.24
C GLU A 142 -17.58 6.16 9.67
N GLY A 143 -16.34 5.67 9.59
CA GLY A 143 -16.00 4.34 9.12
C GLY A 143 -15.87 4.20 7.61
N GLU A 144 -15.94 5.31 6.84
CA GLU A 144 -15.68 5.28 5.41
C GLU A 144 -14.21 4.98 5.13
N MET A 145 -13.94 4.19 4.10
CA MET A 145 -12.59 3.82 3.71
C MET A 145 -12.22 4.54 2.41
N TRP A 146 -11.05 5.15 2.38
CA TRP A 146 -10.55 5.90 1.23
C TRP A 146 -9.13 5.47 0.89
N LEU A 147 -8.85 5.38 -0.41
CA LEU A 147 -7.54 5.15 -0.98
C LEU A 147 -6.96 6.48 -1.44
N LEU A 148 -5.81 6.84 -0.90
CA LEU A 148 -4.89 7.81 -1.50
C LEU A 148 -3.89 7.04 -2.35
N PHE A 149 -3.51 7.60 -3.49
CA PHE A 149 -2.48 7.02 -4.36
C PHE A 149 -1.92 8.12 -5.27
N GLY A 150 -0.76 7.91 -5.87
CA GLY A 150 -0.20 8.85 -6.82
C GLY A 150 1.24 9.24 -6.54
N SER A 151 2.01 9.36 -7.61
CA SER A 151 3.41 9.77 -7.59
C SER A 151 3.73 10.54 -8.85
N ALA A 152 4.29 11.75 -8.73
CA ALA A 152 4.51 12.70 -9.84
C ALA A 152 3.21 13.09 -10.62
N TRP A 153 3.32 13.51 -11.88
CA TRP A 153 2.24 14.01 -12.76
C TRP A 153 1.19 14.91 -12.07
N GLN A 154 -0.10 14.62 -12.21
CA GLN A 154 -1.19 15.37 -11.55
C GLN A 154 -1.26 15.15 -10.03
N GLY A 155 -0.25 14.49 -9.44
CA GLY A 155 -0.09 14.38 -8.00
C GLY A 155 -0.95 13.29 -7.37
N VAL A 156 -1.28 13.52 -6.09
CA VAL A 156 -2.02 12.57 -5.27
C VAL A 156 -3.50 12.59 -5.66
N GLN A 157 -4.05 11.40 -5.82
CA GLN A 157 -5.45 11.13 -6.11
C GLN A 157 -6.10 10.52 -4.87
N MET A 158 -7.42 10.67 -4.75
CA MET A 158 -8.18 10.08 -3.67
C MET A 158 -9.45 9.42 -4.20
N ALA A 159 -9.73 8.22 -3.72
CA ALA A 159 -10.85 7.42 -4.18
C ALA A 159 -11.54 6.69 -3.04
N ARG A 160 -12.87 6.61 -3.07
CA ARG A 160 -13.62 5.89 -2.04
C ARG A 160 -13.51 4.39 -2.27
N LEU A 161 -13.24 3.65 -1.21
CA LEU A 161 -13.24 2.20 -1.20
C LEU A 161 -14.57 1.66 -0.66
N ASP A 162 -15.02 0.56 -1.23
CA ASP A 162 -16.00 -0.32 -0.59
C ASP A 162 -15.28 -1.14 0.49
N SER A 163 -15.69 -0.96 1.74
CA SER A 163 -15.00 -1.56 2.90
C SER A 163 -15.09 -3.08 2.95
N SER A 164 -16.10 -3.67 2.29
CA SER A 164 -16.33 -5.12 2.27
C SER A 164 -15.42 -5.84 1.27
N SER A 165 -15.19 -5.22 0.11
CA SER A 165 -14.38 -5.79 -0.98
C SER A 165 -12.94 -5.27 -0.99
N GLY A 166 -12.67 -4.11 -0.37
CA GLY A 166 -11.41 -3.39 -0.46
C GLY A 166 -11.16 -2.75 -1.83
N LYS A 167 -12.15 -2.76 -2.74
CA LYS A 167 -12.05 -2.18 -4.09
C LYS A 167 -12.63 -0.78 -4.14
N LEU A 168 -12.43 -0.09 -5.26
CA LEU A 168 -13.12 1.17 -5.51
C LEU A 168 -14.63 0.98 -5.39
N SER A 169 -15.28 1.89 -4.68
CA SER A 169 -16.74 1.88 -4.56
C SER A 169 -17.37 2.11 -5.94
N HIS A 170 -18.43 1.38 -6.27
CA HIS A 170 -19.20 1.60 -7.51
C HIS A 170 -20.12 2.82 -7.45
N ASN A 171 -20.18 3.52 -6.31
CA ASN A 171 -21.01 4.70 -6.16
C ASN A 171 -20.36 5.90 -6.88
N ALA A 172 -21.12 6.66 -7.69
CA ALA A 172 -20.63 7.60 -8.69
C ALA A 172 -19.71 8.75 -8.19
N SER A 173 -19.48 8.87 -6.88
CA SER A 173 -18.54 9.81 -6.25
C SER A 173 -17.14 9.23 -5.99
N ALA A 174 -16.83 8.05 -6.55
CA ALA A 174 -15.69 7.22 -6.15
C ALA A 174 -14.30 7.79 -6.46
N LEU A 175 -14.16 8.77 -7.33
CA LEU A 175 -12.88 9.46 -7.58
C LEU A 175 -13.02 10.95 -7.28
N ARG A 176 -12.28 11.41 -6.26
CA ARG A 176 -12.13 12.84 -5.96
C ARG A 176 -10.66 13.22 -6.17
N ARG A 177 -10.39 13.97 -7.25
CA ARG A 177 -9.08 14.59 -7.47
C ARG A 177 -8.82 15.54 -6.31
N THR A 178 -7.85 15.21 -5.46
CA THR A 178 -7.54 16.06 -4.31
C THR A 178 -6.08 16.44 -4.44
N VAL A 179 -5.87 17.68 -4.91
CA VAL A 179 -4.61 18.39 -5.15
C VAL A 179 -4.05 18.25 -6.56
N GLU A 180 -4.42 19.19 -7.43
CA GLU A 180 -3.70 19.45 -8.68
C GLU A 180 -2.57 20.45 -8.42
N ARG A 181 -1.39 20.21 -9.00
CA ARG A 181 -0.36 21.24 -9.14
C ARG A 181 -0.64 22.03 -10.41
N ASN A 182 -0.73 23.36 -10.32
CA ASN A 182 -0.67 24.17 -11.53
C ASN A 182 0.74 24.11 -12.14
N ALA A 183 0.91 24.67 -13.35
CA ALA A 183 2.20 24.67 -14.08
C ALA A 183 3.38 25.31 -13.30
N TRP A 184 3.13 25.88 -12.12
CA TRP A 184 4.09 26.55 -11.25
C TRP A 184 4.32 25.84 -9.91
N GLY A 185 3.80 24.62 -9.74
CA GLY A 185 3.99 23.84 -8.51
C GLY A 185 3.21 24.35 -7.30
N LEU A 186 2.26 25.27 -7.49
CA LEU A 186 1.37 25.74 -6.43
C LEU A 186 0.16 24.81 -6.30
N LEU A 187 -0.24 24.56 -5.05
CA LEU A 187 -1.41 23.74 -4.70
C LEU A 187 -2.69 24.45 -5.18
N ASN A 188 -3.42 23.83 -6.11
CA ASN A 188 -4.77 24.26 -6.44
C ASN A 188 -5.78 23.41 -5.65
N THR A 189 -6.47 24.02 -4.67
CA THR A 189 -7.39 23.33 -3.75
C THR A 189 -8.85 23.43 -4.16
N THR A 190 -9.16 23.55 -5.46
CA THR A 190 -10.55 23.49 -5.95
C THR A 190 -11.11 22.07 -5.95
N ALA A 191 -11.19 21.45 -4.78
CA ALA A 191 -12.08 20.33 -4.53
C ALA A 191 -13.47 20.90 -4.23
N THR A 192 -14.35 20.95 -5.22
CA THR A 192 -15.75 21.31 -5.07
C THR A 192 -16.50 20.24 -4.26
N THR A 193 -16.54 20.42 -2.95
CA THR A 193 -17.71 20.35 -2.06
C THR A 193 -17.21 20.40 -0.62
N ARG A 194 -17.45 21.54 0.01
CA ARG A 194 -17.16 21.84 1.42
C ARG A 194 -17.90 20.82 2.32
N PRO A 195 -17.24 19.99 3.14
CA PRO A 195 -17.93 19.27 4.20
C PRO A 195 -18.49 20.28 5.22
N PRO A 196 -19.59 19.97 5.92
CA PRO A 196 -20.13 20.87 6.94
C PRO A 196 -19.08 21.08 8.03
N VAL A 197 -18.83 22.36 8.34
CA VAL A 197 -18.03 22.76 9.49
C VAL A 197 -18.83 22.37 10.73
N VAL A 198 -18.42 21.31 11.41
CA VAL A 198 -18.82 21.09 12.81
C VAL A 198 -17.87 21.97 13.64
N THR A 199 -18.42 23.05 14.19
CA THR A 199 -17.71 23.85 15.19
C THR A 199 -17.80 23.09 16.52
N LEU A 200 -16.69 23.12 17.27
CA LEU A 200 -16.44 22.38 18.52
C LEU A 200 -17.59 22.39 19.52
#